data_AF-A0A934AW54-F1
#
_entry.id   AF-A0A934AW54-F1
#
_cell.length_a   1.000
_cell.length_b   1.000
_cell.length_c   1.000
_cell.angle_alpha   90.00
_cell.angle_beta   90.00
_cell.angle_gamma   90.00
#
_symmetry.space_group_name_H-M   'P 1'
#
loop_
_entity.id
_entity.type
_entity.pdbx_description
1 polymer ?
#
loop_
_entity_poly.entity_id
_entity_poly.type
_entity_poly.pdbx_seq_one_letter_code
_entity_poly.pdbx_strand_id
1 'polypeptide(L)'
;MNKTELEQFKLRLFSLRTELQGFEEAPIKAAKLVEPDQDNMGRLSLMGAMIAQRRSEESSRLRQRQLQKIDGALRRIEFGEYGKCFMCEEEIEAQRLSVDPTDTRCMKCIEE
;
A
#
# COMPACT_ATOMS: atom_id res chain seq x y z
N MET A 1 -12.27 -5.83 -20.54
CA MET A 1 -12.94 -5.88 -19.20
C MET A 1 -14.38 -5.38 -19.26
N ASN A 2 -15.28 -6.00 -18.48
CA ASN A 2 -16.68 -5.58 -18.39
C ASN A 2 -16.88 -4.42 -17.40
N LYS A 3 -17.94 -3.62 -17.63
CA LYS A 3 -18.29 -2.48 -16.76
C LYS A 3 -18.53 -2.89 -15.30
N THR A 4 -19.12 -4.07 -15.07
CA THR A 4 -19.36 -4.61 -13.73
C THR A 4 -18.06 -4.97 -13.00
N GLU A 5 -17.09 -5.54 -13.71
CA GLU A 5 -15.78 -5.91 -13.14
C GLU A 5 -14.99 -4.66 -12.74
N LEU A 6 -15.02 -3.62 -13.57
CA LEU A 6 -14.39 -2.33 -13.27
C LEU A 6 -14.92 -1.70 -11.98
N GLU A 7 -16.24 -1.73 -11.76
CA GLU A 7 -16.84 -1.22 -10.52
C GLU A 7 -16.42 -2.06 -9.30
N GLN A 8 -16.32 -3.38 -9.43
CA GLN A 8 -15.81 -4.25 -8.36
C GLN A 8 -14.37 -3.90 -7.98
N PHE A 9 -13.48 -3.73 -8.97
CA PHE A 9 -12.09 -3.34 -8.71
C PHE A 9 -11.97 -1.94 -8.13
N LYS A 10 -12.79 -0.99 -8.61
CA LYS A 10 -12.87 0.37 -8.07
C LYS A 10 -13.25 0.36 -6.59
N LEU A 11 -14.32 -0.35 -6.22
CA LEU A 11 -14.73 -0.49 -4.81
C LEU A 11 -13.63 -1.11 -3.96
N ARG A 12 -12.94 -2.14 -4.47
CA ARG A 12 -11.82 -2.76 -3.77
C ARG A 12 -10.64 -1.79 -3.56
N LEU A 13 -10.27 -1.03 -4.58
CA LEU A 13 -9.23 0.00 -4.49
C LEU A 13 -9.60 1.10 -3.48
N PHE A 14 -10.87 1.50 -3.42
CA PHE A 14 -11.36 2.44 -2.40
C PHE A 14 -11.28 1.85 -1.00
N SER A 15 -11.66 0.59 -0.80
CA SER A 15 -11.50 -0.08 0.52
C SER A 15 -10.05 -0.09 0.95
N LEU A 16 -9.13 -0.53 0.07
CA LEU A 16 -7.70 -0.57 0.35
C LEU A 16 -7.12 0.82 0.66
N ARG A 17 -7.58 1.86 -0.04
CA ARG A 17 -7.18 3.24 0.24
C ARG A 17 -7.62 3.67 1.63
N THR A 18 -8.89 3.47 1.96
CA THR A 18 -9.46 3.83 3.27
C THR A 18 -8.81 3.05 4.40
N GLU A 19 -8.52 1.77 4.21
CA GLU A 19 -7.78 0.96 5.19
C GLU A 19 -6.39 1.56 5.44
N LEU A 20 -5.63 1.87 4.40
CA LEU A 20 -4.28 2.45 4.51
C LEU A 20 -4.28 3.87 5.10
N GLN A 21 -5.29 4.68 4.81
CA GLN A 21 -5.47 6.03 5.38
C GLN A 21 -6.01 5.98 6.81
N GLY A 22 -6.85 5.01 7.16
CA GLY A 22 -7.32 4.79 8.52
C GLY A 22 -6.19 4.48 9.50
N PHE A 23 -5.08 3.90 9.03
CA PHE A 23 -3.85 3.78 9.82
C PHE A 23 -3.14 5.12 10.06
N GLU A 24 -3.37 6.17 9.26
CA GLU A 24 -2.86 7.53 9.52
C GLU A 24 -3.70 8.26 10.59
N GLU A 25 -5.02 8.00 10.61
CA GLU A 25 -5.93 8.58 11.61
C GLU A 25 -5.92 7.84 12.95
N ALA A 26 -5.47 6.58 13.00
CA ALA A 26 -5.08 5.93 14.24
C ALA A 26 -3.86 6.68 14.78
N PRO A 27 -4.07 7.66 15.68
CA PRO A 27 -3.03 8.60 15.97
C PRO A 27 -1.91 7.85 16.66
N ILE A 28 -0.76 8.48 16.61
CA ILE A 28 0.40 8.35 17.47
C ILE A 28 -0.01 8.51 18.96
N LYS A 29 -0.93 7.67 19.47
CA LYS A 29 -1.39 7.56 20.86
C LYS A 29 -0.77 6.35 21.55
N ALA A 30 -0.12 5.45 20.80
CA ALA A 30 0.70 4.39 21.36
C ALA A 30 2.14 4.83 21.68
N ALA A 31 2.56 6.06 21.31
CA ALA A 31 3.89 6.58 21.64
C ALA A 31 3.96 7.33 22.97
N LYS A 32 2.89 7.29 23.79
CA LYS A 32 2.86 7.91 25.11
C LYS A 32 2.10 7.04 26.10
N LEU A 33 2.63 5.85 26.41
CA LEU A 33 2.37 5.18 27.69
C LEU A 33 3.37 4.04 27.93
N VAL A 34 4.65 4.36 28.02
CA VAL A 34 5.60 3.56 28.80
C VAL A 34 6.52 4.58 29.46
N GLU A 35 6.25 4.90 30.72
CA GLU A 35 7.32 5.32 31.62
C GLU A 35 8.02 4.00 32.01
N PRO A 36 9.21 3.68 31.47
CA PRO A 36 9.91 2.50 31.91
C PRO A 36 10.64 2.86 33.19
N ASP A 37 10.36 2.12 34.26
CA ASP A 37 11.10 2.17 35.52
C ASP A 37 12.61 2.20 35.22
N GLN A 38 13.20 3.36 35.50
CA GLN A 38 14.58 3.68 35.22
C GLN A 38 15.45 3.10 36.32
N ASP A 39 15.91 1.86 36.21
CA ASP A 39 17.01 1.42 37.10
C ASP A 39 18.11 0.56 36.47
N ASN A 40 18.03 0.14 35.18
CA ASN A 40 19.25 -0.38 34.52
C ASN A 40 19.30 -0.49 32.97
N MET A 41 18.52 0.29 32.21
CA MET A 41 18.40 0.11 30.73
C MET A 41 18.91 1.27 29.85
N GLY A 42 19.98 1.97 30.24
CA GLY A 42 20.41 3.22 29.58
C GLY A 42 20.97 3.09 28.14
N ARG A 43 21.64 1.98 27.78
CA ARG A 43 22.27 1.82 26.44
C ARG A 43 21.46 0.98 25.45
N LEU A 44 20.77 -0.07 25.93
CA LEU A 44 19.94 -0.94 25.09
C LEU A 44 18.65 -0.24 24.63
N SER A 45 18.09 0.63 25.49
CA SER A 45 16.85 1.36 25.20
C SER A 45 17.04 2.40 24.09
N LEU A 46 18.20 3.09 24.03
CA LEU A 46 18.48 4.05 22.95
C LEU A 46 18.60 3.37 21.58
N MET A 47 19.35 2.26 21.50
CA MET A 47 19.49 1.51 20.24
C MET A 47 18.16 0.87 19.82
N GLY A 48 17.37 0.35 20.78
CA GLY A 48 16.02 -0.14 20.54
C GLY A 48 15.07 0.95 20.04
N ALA A 49 15.10 2.13 20.65
CA ALA A 49 14.31 3.29 20.23
C ALA A 49 14.68 3.74 18.81
N MET A 50 15.97 3.76 18.45
CA MET A 50 16.42 4.07 17.09
C MET A 50 15.96 3.02 16.06
N ILE A 51 15.96 1.74 16.42
CA ILE A 51 15.43 0.66 15.55
C ILE A 51 13.92 0.81 15.38
N ALA A 52 13.19 1.09 16.46
CA ALA A 52 11.75 1.32 16.42
C ALA A 52 11.38 2.53 15.55
N GLN A 53 12.14 3.63 15.67
CA GLN A 53 11.96 4.82 14.84
C GLN A 53 12.20 4.50 13.36
N ARG A 54 13.33 3.85 13.01
CA ARG A 54 13.61 3.46 11.61
C ARG A 54 12.54 2.55 11.00
N ARG A 55 12.04 1.59 11.78
CA ARG A 55 10.93 0.72 11.36
C ARG A 55 9.65 1.50 11.11
N SER A 56 9.33 2.47 11.97
CA SER A 56 8.17 3.34 11.80
C SER A 56 8.27 4.18 10.52
N GLU A 57 9.44 4.77 10.27
CA GLU A 57 9.72 5.55 9.05
C GLU A 57 9.62 4.69 7.78
N GLU A 58 10.18 3.47 7.79
CA GLU A 58 10.08 2.53 6.68
C GLU A 58 8.63 2.09 6.43
N SER A 59 7.90 1.78 7.50
CA SER A 59 6.47 1.45 7.43
C SER A 59 5.64 2.57 6.81
N SER A 60 5.91 3.83 7.19
CA SER A 60 5.28 5.01 6.60
C SER A 60 5.61 5.15 5.11
N ARG A 61 6.88 4.99 4.71
CA ARG A 61 7.29 5.04 3.29
C ARG A 61 6.62 3.96 2.45
N LEU A 62 6.53 2.72 2.95
CA LEU A 62 5.87 1.62 2.25
C LEU A 62 4.37 1.90 2.08
N ARG A 63 3.70 2.42 3.12
CA ARG A 63 2.29 2.85 3.04
C ARG A 63 2.08 3.94 1.97
N GLN A 64 2.91 4.99 1.98
CA GLN A 64 2.82 6.07 0.99
C GLN A 64 2.99 5.55 -0.44
N ARG A 65 3.94 4.65 -0.68
CA ARG A 65 4.11 4.01 -1.99
C ARG A 65 2.89 3.20 -2.39
N GLN A 66 2.27 2.47 -1.46
CA GLN A 66 1.07 1.70 -1.76
C GLN A 66 -0.12 2.60 -2.08
N LEU A 67 -0.31 3.70 -1.35
CA LEU A 67 -1.32 4.72 -1.66
C LEU A 67 -1.12 5.31 -3.05
N GLN A 68 0.11 5.65 -3.43
CA GLN A 68 0.42 6.15 -4.77
C GLN A 68 0.06 5.14 -5.87
N LYS A 69 0.30 3.84 -5.65
CA LYS A 69 -0.09 2.78 -6.58
C LYS A 69 -1.61 2.70 -6.73
N ILE A 70 -2.34 2.77 -5.61
CA ILE A 70 -3.81 2.74 -5.60
C ILE A 70 -4.38 3.97 -6.33
N ASP A 71 -3.88 5.16 -6.03
CA ASP A 71 -4.31 6.39 -6.70
C ASP A 71 -4.00 6.36 -8.20
N GLY A 72 -2.89 5.73 -8.59
CA GLY A 72 -2.56 5.48 -10.00
C GLY A 72 -3.56 4.53 -10.67
N ALA A 73 -3.94 3.45 -9.99
CA ALA A 73 -4.93 2.49 -10.47
C ALA A 73 -6.32 3.12 -10.64
N LEU A 74 -6.77 3.91 -9.66
CA LEU A 74 -8.03 4.66 -9.72
C LEU A 74 -8.05 5.63 -10.91
N ARG A 75 -6.95 6.37 -11.14
CA ARG A 75 -6.84 7.23 -12.32
C ARG A 75 -6.94 6.45 -13.63
N ARG A 76 -6.28 5.29 -13.75
CA ARG A 76 -6.42 4.42 -14.94
C ARG A 76 -7.86 3.97 -15.17
N ILE A 77 -8.63 3.74 -14.11
CA ILE A 77 -10.06 3.42 -14.22
C ILE A 77 -10.83 4.62 -14.78
N GLU A 78 -10.56 5.83 -14.29
CA GLU A 78 -11.18 7.06 -14.77
C GLU A 78 -10.88 7.35 -16.25
N PHE A 79 -9.64 7.09 -16.69
CA PHE A 79 -9.23 7.25 -18.09
C PHE A 79 -9.61 6.07 -19.00
N GLY A 80 -10.16 4.99 -18.45
CA GLY A 80 -10.52 3.79 -19.23
C GLY A 80 -9.32 2.95 -19.70
N GLU A 81 -8.15 3.13 -19.09
CA GLU A 81 -6.92 2.39 -19.37
C GLU A 81 -6.65 1.26 -18.37
N TYR A 82 -7.53 1.08 -17.38
CA TYR A 82 -7.38 0.04 -16.38
C TYR A 82 -7.47 -1.37 -16.99
N GLY A 83 -6.59 -2.24 -16.53
CA GLY A 83 -6.48 -3.61 -17.03
C GLY A 83 -5.73 -3.76 -18.33
N LYS A 84 -4.97 -2.74 -18.77
CA LYS A 84 -4.03 -2.86 -19.89
C LYS A 84 -2.58 -2.80 -19.39
N CYS A 85 -1.73 -3.63 -19.99
CA CYS A 85 -0.30 -3.67 -19.70
C CYS A 85 0.38 -2.41 -20.21
N PHE A 86 1.17 -1.76 -19.37
CA PHE A 86 1.93 -0.56 -19.74
C PHE A 86 3.02 -0.80 -20.80
N MET A 87 3.47 -2.06 -20.97
CA MET A 87 4.57 -2.41 -21.88
C MET A 87 4.09 -2.85 -23.26
N CYS A 88 3.10 -3.75 -23.31
CA CYS A 88 2.62 -4.36 -24.56
C CYS A 88 1.18 -3.95 -24.92
N GLU A 89 0.53 -3.14 -24.09
CA GLU A 89 -0.85 -2.67 -24.27
C GLU A 89 -1.92 -3.79 -24.30
N GLU A 90 -1.53 -5.05 -24.08
CA GLU A 90 -2.44 -6.20 -23.96
C GLU A 90 -3.27 -6.14 -22.67
N GLU A 91 -4.42 -6.82 -22.65
CA GLU A 91 -5.22 -6.96 -21.44
C GLU A 91 -4.45 -7.75 -20.37
N ILE A 92 -4.48 -7.25 -19.13
CA ILE A 92 -3.93 -7.93 -17.95
C ILE A 92 -4.93 -9.01 -17.51
N GLU A 93 -4.41 -10.18 -17.13
CA GLU A 93 -5.21 -11.30 -16.68
C GLU A 93 -6.06 -10.93 -15.45
N ALA A 94 -7.38 -11.15 -15.49
CA ALA A 94 -8.28 -10.79 -14.39
C ALA A 94 -7.91 -11.46 -13.06
N GLN A 95 -7.33 -12.66 -13.10
CA GLN A 95 -6.80 -13.36 -11.92
C GLN A 95 -5.68 -12.56 -11.26
N ARG A 96 -4.84 -11.89 -12.05
CA ARG A 96 -3.75 -11.05 -11.55
C ARG A 96 -4.29 -9.81 -10.84
N LEU A 97 -5.21 -9.10 -11.48
CA LEU A 97 -5.90 -7.94 -10.87
C LEU A 97 -6.73 -8.33 -9.64
N SER A 98 -7.15 -9.59 -9.55
CA SER A 98 -7.82 -10.13 -8.36
C SER A 98 -6.85 -10.38 -7.19
N VAL A 99 -5.57 -10.64 -7.46
CA VAL A 99 -4.52 -10.73 -6.45
C VAL A 99 -4.10 -9.33 -6.01
N ASP A 100 -3.66 -8.50 -6.97
CA ASP A 100 -3.30 -7.11 -6.75
C ASP A 100 -3.96 -6.20 -7.81
N PRO A 101 -4.97 -5.39 -7.45
CA PRO A 101 -5.65 -4.49 -8.37
C PRO A 101 -4.77 -3.28 -8.77
N THR A 102 -3.58 -3.12 -8.21
CA THR A 102 -2.65 -2.03 -8.57
C THR A 102 -1.68 -2.40 -9.68
N ASP A 103 -1.67 -3.66 -10.11
CA ASP A 103 -0.77 -4.14 -11.17
C ASP A 103 -0.93 -3.36 -12.48
N THR A 104 0.21 -3.17 -13.15
CA THR A 104 0.35 -2.35 -14.37
C THR A 104 0.90 -3.12 -15.56
N ARG A 105 1.31 -4.38 -15.37
CA ARG A 105 1.94 -5.22 -16.39
C ARG A 105 1.30 -6.60 -16.40
N CYS A 106 1.20 -7.21 -17.57
CA CYS A 106 0.76 -8.61 -17.73
C CYS A 106 1.87 -9.59 -17.27
N MET A 107 1.51 -10.87 -17.13
CA MET A 107 2.46 -11.91 -16.72
C MET A 107 3.64 -12.05 -17.68
N LYS A 108 3.38 -12.07 -18.98
CA LYS A 108 4.43 -12.17 -20.02
C LYS A 108 5.51 -11.10 -19.84
N CYS A 109 5.10 -9.83 -19.70
CA CYS A 109 6.05 -8.73 -19.55
C CYS A 109 6.81 -8.76 -18.22
N ILE A 110 6.33 -9.44 -17.19
CA ILE A 110 7.04 -9.53 -15.91
C ILE A 110 8.07 -10.66 -15.91
N GLU A 111 7.84 -11.70 -16.72
CA GLU A 111 8.74 -12.85 -16.88
C GLU A 111 9.87 -12.60 -17.90
N GLU A 112 9.78 -11.51 -18.67
CA GLU A 112 10.75 -11.09 -19.69
C GLU A 112 11.67 -9.97 -19.19
#